data_AF-A0A819L9F3-F1
#
_entry.id   AF-A0A819L9F3-F1
#
_cell.length_a   1.000
_cell.length_b   1.000
_cell.length_c   1.000
_cell.angle_alpha   90.00
_cell.angle_beta   90.00
_cell.angle_gamma   90.00
#
_symmetry.space_group_name_H-M   'P 1'
#
loop_
_entity.id
_entity.type
_entity.pdbx_description
1 polymer ?
#
loop_
_entity_poly.entity_id
_entity_poly.type
_entity_poly.pdbx_seq_one_letter_code
_entity_poly.pdbx_strand_id
1 'polypeptide(L)'
;MHRFTDIESTPKRLTPVYGYLAHQLLPLQKALEPISSQINQLDRFSKIAKNECHFPSEHGLTRDESAAVFLYTMECGENSLYQVINRALRAEDRSSLKPWFGYLKLFDTGVQKLPTVRKNLWRGVPTDIAKNFKKGDEFTWWTISSCSTSVNIIKDFLGSNSTLFLIEAVNGKDISRYTNFPSESEVILCPGTRLRVVSDPLDQPPMHIVHLQEVTDETEDQFTTSFHAMTVTSPSKTESMPTSVNSQSSYIQILTDKWGNRYEITIHILYRLSCYCVTG
;
A
#
# COMPACT_ATOMS: atom_id res chain seq x y z
N MET A 1 -1.49 -13.89 -15.63
CA MET A 1 -1.78 -12.88 -14.60
C MET A 1 -1.01 -11.61 -14.89
N HIS A 2 -1.71 -10.48 -15.03
CA HIS A 2 -1.09 -9.21 -15.44
C HIS A 2 -1.07 -8.13 -14.33
N ARG A 3 -1.64 -8.42 -13.14
CA ARG A 3 -1.73 -7.46 -12.01
C ARG A 3 -0.37 -7.10 -11.39
N PHE A 4 0.51 -8.08 -11.26
CA PHE A 4 1.88 -7.87 -10.78
C PHE A 4 2.75 -7.11 -11.80
N THR A 5 2.39 -7.17 -13.08
CA THR A 5 3.19 -6.64 -14.20
C THR A 5 2.79 -5.23 -14.65
N ASP A 6 1.65 -4.72 -14.19
CA ASP A 6 1.10 -3.42 -14.61
C ASP A 6 1.87 -2.24 -13.98
N ILE A 7 2.88 -1.69 -14.66
CA ILE A 7 3.77 -0.69 -14.06
C ILE A 7 3.73 0.68 -14.74
N GLU A 8 4.00 1.72 -13.94
CA GLU A 8 4.44 3.02 -14.43
C GLU A 8 5.95 2.97 -14.69
N SER A 9 6.34 2.82 -15.97
CA SER A 9 7.74 2.64 -16.38
C SER A 9 8.63 3.85 -16.08
N THR A 10 8.05 5.06 -16.04
CA THR A 10 8.72 6.30 -15.68
C THR A 10 7.82 7.06 -14.71
N PRO A 11 8.17 7.11 -13.41
CA PRO A 11 7.33 7.78 -12.43
C PRO A 11 7.19 9.28 -12.74
N LYS A 12 5.96 9.74 -12.97
CA LYS A 12 5.68 11.17 -13.20
C LYS A 12 5.42 11.90 -11.90
N ARG A 13 5.92 13.13 -11.79
CA ARG A 13 5.56 14.02 -10.69
C ARG A 13 4.18 14.60 -10.97
N LEU A 14 3.17 14.01 -10.34
CA LEU A 14 1.78 14.40 -10.49
C LEU A 14 1.25 15.03 -9.20
N THR A 15 0.16 15.77 -9.28
CA THR A 15 -0.52 16.27 -8.09
C THR A 15 -1.20 15.12 -7.34
N PRO A 16 -1.16 15.12 -5.98
CA PRO A 16 -1.91 14.16 -5.18
C PRO A 16 -3.41 14.21 -5.44
N VAL A 17 -4.08 13.06 -5.30
CA VAL A 17 -5.51 12.89 -5.58
C VAL A 17 -6.27 12.71 -4.28
N TYR A 18 -6.65 13.83 -3.64
CA TYR A 18 -7.37 13.81 -2.35
C TYR A 18 -8.89 13.67 -2.48
N GLY A 19 -9.44 13.91 -3.67
CA GLY A 19 -10.89 14.08 -3.85
C GLY A 19 -11.71 12.87 -3.43
N TYR A 20 -11.15 11.66 -3.51
CA TYR A 20 -11.83 10.45 -3.05
C TYR A 20 -11.87 10.32 -1.52
N LEU A 21 -10.91 10.88 -0.78
CA LEU A 21 -10.87 10.77 0.69
C LEU A 21 -12.06 11.47 1.35
N ALA A 22 -12.43 12.63 0.81
CA ALA A 22 -13.59 13.42 1.23
C ALA A 22 -14.91 12.95 0.59
N HIS A 23 -14.86 11.97 -0.32
CA HIS A 23 -16.05 11.44 -0.96
C HIS A 23 -16.90 10.64 0.04
N GLN A 24 -18.22 10.68 -0.14
CA GLN A 24 -19.13 9.85 0.62
C GLN A 24 -18.82 8.37 0.40
N LEU A 25 -18.82 7.56 1.46
CA LEU A 25 -18.74 6.11 1.36
C LEU A 25 -20.05 5.57 0.76
N LEU A 26 -19.95 4.82 -0.33
CA LEU A 26 -21.09 4.30 -1.08
C LEU A 26 -21.04 2.77 -1.15
N PRO A 27 -22.20 2.08 -1.26
CA PRO A 27 -22.24 0.65 -1.61
C PRO A 27 -21.57 0.38 -2.96
N LEU A 28 -21.05 -0.84 -3.18
CA LEU A 28 -20.25 -1.17 -4.36
C LEU A 28 -20.94 -0.83 -5.67
N GLN A 29 -22.23 -1.14 -5.80
CA GLN A 29 -22.97 -0.88 -7.04
C GLN A 29 -23.03 0.62 -7.36
N LYS A 30 -23.33 1.46 -6.36
CA LYS A 30 -23.35 2.93 -6.49
C LYS A 30 -21.96 3.50 -6.77
N ALA A 31 -20.93 2.94 -6.15
CA ALA A 31 -19.54 3.34 -6.36
C ALA A 31 -19.05 3.06 -7.80
N LEU A 32 -19.61 2.04 -8.48
CA LEU A 32 -19.25 1.66 -9.85
C LEU A 32 -20.12 2.32 -10.94
N GLU A 33 -21.27 2.91 -10.60
CA GLU A 33 -22.18 3.55 -11.57
C GLU A 33 -21.47 4.50 -12.56
N PRO A 34 -20.59 5.43 -12.11
CA PRO A 34 -19.95 6.41 -13.02
C PRO A 34 -18.97 5.80 -14.03
N ILE A 35 -18.50 4.57 -13.80
CA ILE A 35 -17.49 3.88 -14.62
C ILE A 35 -18.05 2.64 -15.32
N SER A 36 -19.33 2.35 -15.14
CA SER A 36 -20.00 1.15 -15.66
C SER A 36 -19.91 0.98 -17.19
N SER A 37 -19.86 2.08 -17.94
CA SER A 37 -19.70 2.08 -19.40
C SER A 37 -18.26 1.87 -19.87
N GLN A 38 -17.27 2.00 -18.99
CA GLN A 38 -15.84 1.89 -19.33
C GLN A 38 -15.34 0.44 -19.27
N ILE A 39 -16.05 -0.44 -18.56
CA ILE A 39 -15.65 -1.83 -18.31
C ILE A 39 -16.78 -2.76 -18.73
N ASN A 40 -16.51 -3.59 -19.73
CA ASN A 40 -17.46 -4.57 -20.22
C ASN A 40 -17.85 -5.54 -19.10
N GLN A 41 -19.15 -5.82 -18.97
CA GLN A 41 -19.70 -6.75 -17.97
C GLN A 41 -19.40 -6.37 -16.51
N LEU A 42 -19.10 -5.10 -16.19
CA LEU A 42 -18.79 -4.68 -14.82
C LEU A 42 -19.88 -5.04 -13.81
N ASP A 43 -21.16 -4.93 -14.18
CA ASP A 43 -22.28 -5.34 -13.33
C ASP A 43 -22.20 -6.83 -12.96
N ARG A 44 -21.91 -7.70 -13.93
CA ARG A 44 -21.73 -9.15 -13.71
C ARG A 44 -20.55 -9.41 -12.77
N PHE A 45 -19.40 -8.79 -13.01
CA PHE A 45 -18.22 -8.98 -12.15
C PHE A 45 -18.44 -8.45 -10.75
N SER A 46 -19.15 -7.33 -10.59
CA SER A 46 -19.50 -6.81 -9.26
C SER A 46 -20.39 -7.78 -8.46
N LYS A 47 -21.31 -8.49 -9.13
CA LYS A 47 -22.15 -9.53 -8.51
C LYS A 47 -21.33 -10.75 -8.11
N ILE A 48 -20.42 -11.21 -8.98
CA ILE A 48 -19.49 -12.30 -8.66
C ILE A 48 -18.65 -11.91 -7.43
N ALA A 49 -18.06 -10.71 -7.44
CA ALA A 49 -17.27 -10.23 -6.32
C ALA A 49 -18.06 -10.20 -5.01
N LYS A 50 -19.33 -9.75 -5.01
CA LYS A 50 -20.17 -9.78 -3.80
C LYS A 50 -20.49 -11.18 -3.27
N ASN A 51 -20.58 -12.15 -4.17
CA ASN A 51 -20.90 -13.53 -3.83
C ASN A 51 -19.67 -14.29 -3.31
N GLU A 52 -18.53 -14.10 -3.97
CA GLU A 52 -17.28 -14.85 -3.72
C GLU A 52 -16.34 -14.16 -2.73
N CYS A 53 -16.57 -12.87 -2.40
CA CYS A 53 -15.72 -12.17 -1.44
C CYS A 53 -15.72 -12.85 -0.06
N HIS A 54 -14.62 -12.67 0.65
CA HIS A 54 -14.48 -13.16 2.01
C HIS A 54 -15.38 -12.36 2.97
N PHE A 55 -16.51 -12.97 3.35
CA PHE A 55 -17.47 -12.40 4.28
C PHE A 55 -18.20 -13.51 5.05
N PRO A 56 -18.36 -13.42 6.40
CA PRO A 56 -17.98 -12.31 7.26
C PRO A 56 -16.46 -12.15 7.40
N SER A 57 -16.00 -10.90 7.49
CA SER A 57 -14.58 -10.56 7.63
C SER A 57 -14.20 -10.46 9.11
N GLU A 58 -13.14 -11.16 9.50
CA GLU A 58 -12.50 -11.05 10.82
C GLU A 58 -11.81 -9.70 11.06
N HIS A 59 -11.57 -8.94 9.99
CA HIS A 59 -10.99 -7.59 10.04
C HIS A 59 -12.05 -6.49 9.98
N GLY A 60 -13.34 -6.85 10.04
CA GLY A 60 -14.44 -5.87 10.10
C GLY A 60 -14.74 -5.18 8.76
N LEU A 61 -14.35 -5.79 7.63
CA LEU A 61 -14.81 -5.33 6.32
C LEU A 61 -16.31 -5.62 6.17
N THR A 62 -17.05 -4.64 5.66
CA THR A 62 -18.39 -4.86 5.15
C THR A 62 -18.33 -5.74 3.90
N ARG A 63 -19.46 -6.36 3.52
CA ARG A 63 -19.53 -7.15 2.28
C ARG A 63 -19.16 -6.30 1.05
N ASP A 64 -19.57 -5.03 1.00
CA ASP A 64 -19.24 -4.13 -0.11
C ASP A 64 -17.74 -3.79 -0.17
N GLU A 65 -17.10 -3.58 0.97
CA GLU A 65 -15.66 -3.34 1.06
C GLU A 65 -14.85 -4.58 0.65
N SER A 66 -15.21 -5.75 1.17
CA SER A 66 -14.59 -7.04 0.81
C SER A 66 -14.74 -7.33 -0.68
N ALA A 67 -15.94 -7.10 -1.23
CA ALA A 67 -16.21 -7.24 -2.65
C ALA A 67 -15.45 -6.23 -3.51
N ALA A 68 -15.20 -5.00 -3.02
CA ALA A 68 -14.39 -4.02 -3.75
C ALA A 68 -12.94 -4.48 -3.89
N VAL A 69 -12.35 -5.05 -2.83
CA VAL A 69 -11.01 -5.66 -2.85
C VAL A 69 -10.99 -6.86 -3.80
N PHE A 70 -11.94 -7.78 -3.65
CA PHE A 70 -12.04 -8.95 -4.53
C PHE A 70 -12.15 -8.54 -6.01
N LEU A 71 -13.04 -7.59 -6.33
CA LEU A 71 -13.25 -7.10 -7.69
C LEU A 71 -11.98 -6.48 -8.30
N TYR A 72 -11.18 -5.76 -7.51
CA TYR A 72 -9.89 -5.23 -7.98
C TYR A 72 -8.98 -6.38 -8.44
N THR A 73 -8.98 -7.49 -7.71
CA THR A 73 -8.10 -8.62 -8.01
C THR A 73 -8.58 -9.50 -9.16
N MET A 74 -9.81 -9.36 -9.64
CA MET A 74 -10.33 -10.20 -10.71
C MET A 74 -9.61 -9.92 -12.05
N GLU A 75 -9.24 -10.99 -12.76
CA GLU A 75 -8.74 -10.93 -14.13
C GLU A 75 -9.85 -11.32 -15.11
N CYS A 76 -10.53 -10.30 -15.63
CA CYS A 76 -11.71 -10.40 -16.46
C CYS A 76 -11.42 -10.23 -17.97
N GLY A 77 -10.17 -10.45 -18.39
CA GLY A 77 -9.69 -10.20 -19.74
C GLY A 77 -9.23 -8.75 -19.96
N GLU A 78 -9.31 -8.29 -21.21
CA GLU A 78 -8.93 -6.92 -21.57
C GLU A 78 -9.83 -5.89 -20.88
N ASN A 79 -9.22 -4.82 -20.36
CA ASN A 79 -9.90 -3.77 -19.58
C ASN A 79 -10.56 -4.30 -18.29
N SER A 80 -9.89 -5.26 -17.64
CA SER A 80 -10.19 -5.62 -16.24
C SER A 80 -10.14 -4.37 -15.35
N LEU A 81 -10.92 -4.35 -14.26
CA LEU A 81 -11.06 -3.14 -13.43
C LEU A 81 -9.71 -2.58 -12.95
N TYR A 82 -8.79 -3.44 -12.49
CA TYR A 82 -7.47 -2.98 -12.05
C TYR A 82 -6.67 -2.30 -13.18
N GLN A 83 -6.79 -2.76 -14.42
CA GLN A 83 -6.09 -2.17 -15.56
C GLN A 83 -6.63 -0.76 -15.85
N VAL A 84 -7.95 -0.60 -15.84
CA VAL A 84 -8.60 0.68 -16.16
C VAL A 84 -8.36 1.70 -15.05
N ILE A 85 -8.49 1.31 -13.78
CA ILE A 85 -8.22 2.23 -12.66
C ILE A 85 -6.75 2.62 -12.60
N ASN A 86 -5.81 1.68 -12.78
CA ASN A 86 -4.40 1.99 -12.76
C ASN A 86 -3.98 2.87 -13.95
N ARG A 87 -4.61 2.71 -15.12
CA ARG A 87 -4.45 3.63 -16.25
C ARG A 87 -4.91 5.05 -15.88
N ALA A 88 -6.06 5.18 -15.23
CA ALA A 88 -6.57 6.47 -14.77
C ALA A 88 -5.67 7.09 -13.69
N LEU A 89 -5.12 6.28 -12.78
CA LEU A 89 -4.21 6.74 -11.71
C LEU A 89 -2.87 7.26 -12.26
N ARG A 90 -2.42 6.75 -13.41
CA ARG A 90 -1.22 7.25 -14.14
C ARG A 90 -1.51 8.46 -15.03
N ALA A 91 -2.77 8.79 -15.28
CA ALA A 91 -3.11 9.90 -16.16
C ALA A 91 -2.68 11.24 -15.55
N GLU A 92 -2.06 12.09 -16.38
CA GLU A 92 -1.68 13.45 -16.01
C GLU A 92 -2.93 14.30 -15.71
N ASP A 93 -3.97 14.14 -16.52
CA ASP A 93 -5.26 14.75 -16.27
C ASP A 93 -5.96 14.08 -15.08
N ARG A 94 -5.79 14.68 -13.90
CA ARG A 94 -6.42 14.23 -12.66
C ARG A 94 -7.95 14.32 -12.67
N SER A 95 -8.55 15.08 -13.59
CA SER A 95 -10.01 15.16 -13.69
C SER A 95 -10.62 13.82 -14.12
N SER A 96 -9.86 13.00 -14.86
CA SER A 96 -10.24 11.64 -15.26
C SER A 96 -10.47 10.66 -14.10
N LEU A 97 -9.97 10.99 -12.90
CA LEU A 97 -10.16 10.19 -11.69
C LEU A 97 -11.46 10.50 -10.94
N LYS A 98 -12.15 11.62 -11.24
CA LYS A 98 -13.39 11.98 -10.55
C LYS A 98 -14.46 10.87 -10.58
N PRO A 99 -14.71 10.19 -11.72
CA PRO A 99 -15.65 9.06 -11.76
C PRO A 99 -15.26 7.89 -10.83
N TRP A 100 -13.96 7.77 -10.51
CA TRP A 100 -13.43 6.69 -9.68
C TRP A 100 -13.51 6.98 -8.18
N PHE A 101 -13.84 8.20 -7.75
CA PHE A 101 -13.77 8.58 -6.34
C PHE A 101 -14.66 7.72 -5.43
N GLY A 102 -15.87 7.36 -5.88
CA GLY A 102 -16.75 6.45 -5.13
C GLY A 102 -16.10 5.07 -4.92
N TYR A 103 -15.56 4.48 -5.98
CA TYR A 103 -14.89 3.18 -5.90
C TYR A 103 -13.60 3.24 -5.09
N LEU A 104 -12.73 4.24 -5.33
CA LEU A 104 -11.50 4.44 -4.58
C LEU A 104 -11.78 4.61 -3.09
N LYS A 105 -12.80 5.42 -2.72
CA LYS A 105 -13.22 5.58 -1.32
C LYS A 105 -13.62 4.26 -0.69
N LEU A 106 -14.42 3.45 -1.37
CA LEU A 106 -14.87 2.15 -0.87
C LEU A 106 -13.70 1.17 -0.71
N PHE A 107 -12.88 1.02 -1.76
CA PHE A 107 -11.71 0.16 -1.76
C PHE A 107 -10.72 0.54 -0.65
N ASP A 108 -10.34 1.81 -0.59
CA ASP A 108 -9.39 2.35 0.40
C ASP A 108 -9.94 2.24 1.83
N THR A 109 -11.25 2.44 2.05
CA THR A 109 -11.88 2.22 3.37
C THR A 109 -11.80 0.75 3.80
N GLY A 110 -11.99 -0.20 2.89
CA GLY A 110 -11.84 -1.63 3.18
C GLY A 110 -10.39 -2.03 3.46
N VAL A 111 -9.48 -1.60 2.59
CA VAL A 111 -8.06 -1.98 2.65
C VAL A 111 -7.35 -1.44 3.90
N GLN A 112 -7.74 -0.27 4.41
CA GLN A 112 -7.16 0.24 5.67
C GLN A 112 -7.63 -0.48 6.94
N LYS A 113 -8.58 -1.41 6.84
CA LYS A 113 -8.94 -2.28 7.97
C LYS A 113 -8.11 -3.56 8.02
N LEU A 114 -7.36 -3.85 6.95
CA LEU A 114 -6.60 -5.08 6.79
C LEU A 114 -5.24 -4.98 7.50
N PRO A 115 -4.64 -6.12 7.88
CA PRO A 115 -3.34 -6.14 8.52
C PRO A 115 -2.25 -5.44 7.69
N THR A 116 -1.49 -4.57 8.35
CA THR A 116 -0.31 -3.95 7.74
C THR A 116 0.88 -4.90 7.73
N VAL A 117 1.51 -5.02 6.57
CA VAL A 117 2.74 -5.77 6.29
C VAL A 117 3.93 -4.81 6.26
N ARG A 118 4.84 -5.01 7.22
CA ARG A 118 6.14 -4.30 7.32
C ARG A 118 7.29 -5.24 6.97
N LYS A 119 7.43 -5.57 5.69
CA LYS A 119 8.37 -6.60 5.19
C LYS A 119 8.81 -6.27 3.77
N ASN A 120 9.82 -7.00 3.31
CA ASN A 120 10.23 -7.00 1.91
C ASN A 120 9.13 -7.59 1.03
N LEU A 121 8.68 -6.82 0.05
CA LEU A 121 7.71 -7.21 -0.96
C LEU A 121 8.40 -7.34 -2.32
N TRP A 122 7.87 -8.24 -3.14
CA TRP A 122 8.37 -8.53 -4.47
C TRP A 122 7.33 -8.14 -5.52
N ARG A 123 7.79 -7.50 -6.61
CA ARG A 123 6.97 -7.20 -7.79
C ARG A 123 7.80 -7.43 -9.05
N GLY A 124 7.27 -8.23 -9.98
CA GLY A 124 7.93 -8.55 -11.24
C GLY A 124 7.32 -7.80 -12.42
N VAL A 125 8.16 -7.28 -13.30
CA VAL A 125 7.77 -6.66 -14.57
C VAL A 125 8.44 -7.43 -15.71
N PRO A 126 7.68 -7.87 -16.73
CA PRO A 126 8.16 -8.79 -17.78
C PRO A 126 9.02 -8.09 -18.83
N THR A 127 9.50 -6.88 -18.55
CA THR A 127 10.36 -6.08 -19.41
C THR A 127 11.45 -5.41 -18.56
N ASP A 128 12.60 -5.12 -19.17
CA ASP A 128 13.65 -4.32 -18.55
C ASP A 128 13.30 -2.84 -18.57
N ILE A 129 13.13 -2.30 -17.36
CA ILE A 129 12.98 -0.88 -17.07
C ILE A 129 13.97 -0.42 -15.99
N ALA A 130 14.94 -1.25 -15.60
CA ALA A 130 15.84 -0.97 -14.48
C ALA A 130 16.66 0.31 -14.72
N LYS A 131 17.04 0.56 -15.97
CA LYS A 131 17.73 1.78 -16.42
C LYS A 131 16.99 3.09 -16.17
N ASN A 132 15.68 3.04 -15.89
CA ASN A 132 14.89 4.22 -15.57
C ASN A 132 15.05 4.66 -14.10
N PHE A 133 15.78 3.88 -13.30
CA PHE A 133 16.00 4.11 -11.87
C PHE A 133 17.48 4.33 -11.58
N LYS A 134 17.78 5.31 -10.74
CA LYS A 134 19.13 5.59 -10.24
C LYS A 134 19.09 5.72 -8.72
N LYS A 135 20.19 5.36 -8.07
CA LYS A 135 20.31 5.51 -6.61
C LYS A 135 19.94 6.92 -6.17
N GLY A 136 19.09 7.01 -5.14
CA GLY A 136 18.63 8.26 -4.57
C GLY A 136 17.43 8.88 -5.28
N ASP A 137 16.98 8.34 -6.41
CA ASP A 137 15.74 8.78 -7.04
C ASP A 137 14.58 8.58 -6.07
N GLU A 138 13.74 9.60 -5.93
CA GLU A 138 12.49 9.56 -5.19
C GLU A 138 11.31 9.79 -6.13
N PHE A 139 10.28 8.97 -5.98
CA PHE A 139 9.10 9.05 -6.80
C PHE A 139 7.86 8.51 -6.09
N THR A 140 6.72 8.66 -6.76
CA THR A 140 5.42 8.21 -6.26
C THR A 140 4.83 7.18 -7.20
N TRP A 141 4.47 6.02 -6.69
CA TRP A 141 3.60 5.07 -7.39
C TRP A 141 2.15 5.45 -7.16
N TRP A 142 1.55 6.08 -8.17
CA TRP A 142 0.16 6.52 -8.12
C TRP A 142 -0.84 5.36 -8.23
N THR A 143 -0.40 4.20 -8.72
CA THR A 143 -1.27 3.05 -8.94
C THR A 143 -1.50 2.23 -7.69
N ILE A 144 -2.63 1.52 -7.65
CA ILE A 144 -2.77 0.38 -6.73
C ILE A 144 -1.79 -0.68 -7.21
N SER A 145 -0.84 -1.07 -6.36
CA SER A 145 0.27 -1.95 -6.77
C SER A 145 0.19 -3.28 -6.03
N SER A 146 -0.16 -4.34 -6.76
CA SER A 146 -0.09 -5.73 -6.29
C SER A 146 1.35 -6.21 -6.15
N CYS A 147 1.71 -6.67 -4.97
CA CYS A 147 3.00 -7.26 -4.64
C CYS A 147 2.79 -8.61 -3.95
N SER A 148 3.86 -9.40 -3.81
CA SER A 148 3.81 -10.64 -3.04
C SER A 148 4.91 -10.66 -1.98
N THR A 149 4.64 -11.27 -0.84
CA THR A 149 5.68 -11.61 0.14
C THR A 149 6.53 -12.80 -0.30
N SER A 150 6.13 -13.51 -1.37
CA SER A 150 6.78 -14.71 -1.87
C SER A 150 7.44 -14.47 -3.21
N VAL A 151 8.77 -14.52 -3.25
CA VAL A 151 9.53 -14.45 -4.51
C VAL A 151 9.17 -15.60 -5.45
N ASN A 152 8.77 -16.76 -4.92
CA ASN A 152 8.41 -17.92 -5.73
C ASN A 152 7.16 -17.67 -6.57
N ILE A 153 6.20 -16.90 -6.06
CA ILE A 153 5.01 -16.49 -6.81
C ILE A 153 5.41 -15.53 -7.95
N ILE A 154 6.36 -14.63 -7.69
CA ILE A 154 6.78 -13.64 -8.69
C ILE A 154 7.58 -14.24 -9.85
N LYS A 155 8.30 -15.35 -9.63
CA LYS A 155 9.09 -16.02 -10.68
C LYS A 155 8.26 -16.38 -11.91
N ASP A 156 7.02 -16.80 -11.70
CA ASP A 156 6.10 -17.20 -12.77
C ASP A 156 5.63 -16.01 -13.63
N PHE A 157 5.89 -14.78 -13.19
CA PHE A 157 5.54 -13.54 -13.91
C PHE A 157 6.72 -12.89 -14.62
N LEU A 158 7.93 -13.44 -14.49
CA LEU A 158 9.12 -12.92 -15.16
C LEU A 158 9.15 -13.43 -16.61
N GLY A 159 9.35 -12.51 -17.55
CA GLY A 159 9.65 -12.80 -18.95
C GLY A 159 11.15 -13.06 -19.20
N SER A 160 11.51 -13.13 -20.48
CA SER A 160 12.89 -13.41 -20.93
C SER A 160 13.91 -12.32 -20.61
N ASN A 161 13.46 -11.08 -20.34
CA ASN A 161 14.29 -10.01 -19.81
C ASN A 161 13.44 -9.11 -18.91
N SER A 162 13.62 -9.18 -17.59
CA SER A 162 12.64 -8.69 -16.61
C SER A 162 13.26 -7.83 -15.52
N THR A 163 12.49 -6.87 -15.01
CA THR A 163 12.85 -6.12 -13.80
C THR A 163 12.10 -6.68 -12.59
N LEU A 164 12.84 -7.05 -11.55
CA LEU A 164 12.34 -7.46 -10.24
C LEU A 164 12.55 -6.32 -9.25
N PHE A 165 11.46 -5.84 -8.66
CA PHE A 165 11.50 -4.88 -7.56
C PHE A 165 11.54 -5.62 -6.23
N LEU A 166 12.55 -5.29 -5.42
CA LEU A 166 12.61 -5.57 -4.00
C LEU A 166 12.20 -4.30 -3.26
N ILE A 167 11.11 -4.34 -2.49
CA ILE A 167 10.53 -3.16 -1.86
C ILE A 167 10.52 -3.36 -0.35
N GLU A 168 11.26 -2.54 0.39
CA GLU A 168 11.14 -2.44 1.85
C GLU A 168 9.85 -1.67 2.17
N ALA A 169 8.74 -2.41 2.29
CA ALA A 169 7.43 -1.83 2.56
C ALA A 169 7.18 -1.68 4.07
N VAL A 170 6.54 -0.57 4.44
CA VAL A 170 6.13 -0.29 5.83
C VAL A 170 4.61 -0.14 5.97
N ASN A 171 3.90 0.00 4.85
CA ASN A 171 2.45 0.16 4.84
C ASN A 171 1.74 -0.73 3.81
N GLY A 172 2.34 -1.87 3.46
CA GLY A 172 1.66 -2.87 2.62
C GLY A 172 0.42 -3.42 3.32
N LYS A 173 -0.64 -3.74 2.58
CA LYS A 173 -1.89 -4.27 3.13
C LYS A 173 -2.10 -5.71 2.68
N ASP A 174 -2.18 -6.63 3.64
CA ASP A 174 -2.38 -8.05 3.36
C ASP A 174 -3.81 -8.28 2.87
N ILE A 175 -3.94 -8.64 1.59
CA ILE A 175 -5.22 -8.97 0.97
C ILE A 175 -5.33 -10.45 0.61
N SER A 176 -4.44 -11.31 1.12
CA SER A 176 -4.35 -12.73 0.76
C SER A 176 -5.66 -13.51 0.96
N ARG A 177 -6.51 -13.09 1.91
CA ARG A 177 -7.85 -13.67 2.13
C ARG A 177 -8.98 -13.00 1.35
N TYR A 178 -8.71 -11.83 0.75
CA TYR A 178 -9.71 -10.97 0.11
C TYR A 178 -9.53 -10.89 -1.42
N THR A 179 -8.54 -11.61 -1.96
CA THR A 179 -8.21 -11.69 -3.38
C THR A 179 -8.91 -12.87 -4.07
N ASN A 180 -9.11 -12.75 -5.38
CA ASN A 180 -9.52 -13.83 -6.26
C ASN A 180 -8.43 -14.91 -6.45
N PHE A 181 -7.22 -14.67 -5.92
CA PHE A 181 -6.05 -15.56 -6.06
C PHE A 181 -5.37 -15.83 -4.71
N PRO A 182 -5.97 -16.64 -3.81
CA PRO A 182 -5.51 -16.81 -2.43
C PRO A 182 -4.12 -17.44 -2.30
N SER A 183 -3.62 -18.12 -3.33
CA SER A 183 -2.28 -18.73 -3.34
C SER A 183 -1.14 -17.72 -3.57
N GLU A 184 -1.44 -16.48 -3.94
CA GLU A 184 -0.42 -15.50 -4.35
C GLU A 184 0.23 -14.75 -3.18
N SER A 185 -0.30 -14.90 -1.96
CA SER A 185 0.14 -14.12 -0.78
C SER A 185 0.20 -12.62 -1.09
N GLU A 186 -0.89 -12.13 -1.71
CA GLU A 186 -0.93 -10.80 -2.30
C GLU A 186 -1.00 -9.70 -1.24
N VAL A 187 -0.16 -8.68 -1.42
CA VAL A 187 -0.10 -7.47 -0.60
C VAL A 187 -0.25 -6.26 -1.50
N ILE A 188 -1.11 -5.31 -1.12
CA ILE A 188 -1.32 -4.06 -1.86
C ILE A 188 -0.44 -2.95 -1.27
N LEU A 189 0.30 -2.26 -2.13
CA LEU A 189 0.74 -0.89 -1.87
C LEU A 189 -0.33 0.07 -2.41
N CYS A 190 -0.83 0.96 -1.56
CA CYS A 190 -1.91 1.88 -1.89
C CYS A 190 -1.49 2.94 -2.92
N PRO A 191 -2.44 3.53 -3.66
CA PRO A 191 -2.18 4.67 -4.53
C PRO A 191 -1.47 5.81 -3.80
N GLY A 192 -0.40 6.33 -4.39
CA GLY A 192 0.37 7.44 -3.82
C GLY A 192 1.63 7.01 -3.04
N THR A 193 1.88 5.70 -2.92
CA THR A 193 3.05 5.17 -2.19
C THR A 193 4.34 5.83 -2.67
N ARG A 194 5.07 6.48 -1.76
CA ARG A 194 6.36 7.12 -2.04
C ARG A 194 7.49 6.13 -1.88
N LEU A 195 8.40 6.13 -2.84
CA LEU A 195 9.49 5.17 -2.92
C LEU A 195 10.79 5.89 -3.23
N ARG A 196 11.87 5.40 -2.64
CA ARG A 196 13.25 5.82 -2.93
C ARG A 196 14.06 4.63 -3.43
N VAL A 197 14.90 4.85 -4.43
CA VAL A 197 15.88 3.87 -4.88
C VAL A 197 17.07 3.83 -3.91
N VAL A 198 17.27 2.67 -3.27
CA VAL A 198 18.26 2.50 -2.18
C VAL A 198 19.69 2.34 -2.73
N SER A 199 19.83 1.60 -3.82
CA SER A 199 21.11 1.31 -4.48
C SER A 199 20.97 1.40 -6.00
N ASP A 200 22.10 1.52 -6.69
CA ASP A 200 22.09 1.40 -8.15
C ASP A 200 21.51 0.03 -8.55
N PRO A 201 20.68 -0.04 -9.61
CA PRO A 201 20.09 -1.30 -10.03
C PRO A 201 21.14 -2.36 -10.36
N LEU A 202 20.87 -3.62 -10.00
CA LEU A 202 21.65 -4.74 -10.51
C LEU A 202 21.23 -4.98 -11.96
N ASP A 203 22.10 -4.62 -12.90
CA ASP A 203 21.86 -4.80 -14.33
C ASP A 203 22.56 -6.08 -14.83
N GLN A 204 21.87 -7.23 -14.69
CA GLN A 204 22.40 -8.53 -15.12
C GLN A 204 21.35 -9.32 -15.93
N PRO A 205 21.32 -9.19 -17.28
CA PRO A 205 20.41 -9.96 -18.11
C PRO A 205 20.48 -11.47 -17.81
N PRO A 206 19.34 -12.18 -17.77
CA PRO A 206 17.99 -11.72 -18.11
C PRO A 206 17.21 -11.05 -16.95
N MET A 207 17.83 -10.81 -15.79
CA MET A 207 17.14 -10.35 -14.58
C MET A 207 17.79 -9.11 -13.99
N HIS A 208 17.05 -8.00 -14.00
CA HIS A 208 17.47 -6.75 -13.40
C HIS A 208 16.79 -6.56 -12.06
N ILE A 209 17.51 -6.10 -11.03
CA ILE A 209 16.93 -5.87 -9.69
C ILE A 209 16.97 -4.38 -9.35
N VAL A 210 15.82 -3.84 -8.96
CA VAL A 210 15.69 -2.48 -8.41
C VAL A 210 15.30 -2.59 -6.94
N HIS A 211 16.13 -2.05 -6.05
CA HIS A 211 15.87 -2.02 -4.61
C HIS A 211 15.24 -0.69 -4.22
N LEU A 212 14.01 -0.76 -3.73
CA LEU A 212 13.20 0.36 -3.29
C LEU A 212 12.96 0.31 -1.79
N GLN A 213 12.81 1.49 -1.19
CA GLN A 213 12.35 1.66 0.17
C GLN A 213 11.15 2.61 0.19
N GLU A 214 10.11 2.24 0.93
CA GLU A 214 8.96 3.11 1.17
C GLU A 214 9.36 4.30 2.06
N VAL A 215 9.06 5.51 1.59
CA VAL A 215 9.36 6.76 2.31
C VAL A 215 8.15 7.15 3.14
N THR A 216 8.37 7.36 4.44
CA THR A 216 7.40 7.91 5.40
C THR A 216 7.92 9.19 6.03
N ASP A 217 7.04 9.97 6.67
CA ASP A 217 7.44 11.17 7.43
C ASP A 217 8.51 10.83 8.49
N GLU A 218 8.42 9.67 9.15
CA GLU A 218 9.44 9.21 10.12
C GLU A 218 10.82 8.98 9.47
N THR A 219 10.85 8.48 8.23
CA THR A 219 12.12 8.33 7.50
C THR A 219 12.68 9.68 7.08
N GLU A 220 11.86 10.67 6.70
CA GLU A 220 12.34 12.03 6.41
C GLU A 220 13.04 12.66 7.63
N ASP A 221 12.49 12.45 8.83
CA ASP A 221 13.06 12.96 10.07
C ASP A 221 14.36 12.25 10.50
N GLN A 222 14.52 10.95 10.23
CA GLN A 222 15.78 10.26 10.51
C GLN A 222 16.94 10.79 9.64
N PHE A 223 16.66 11.21 8.40
CA PHE A 223 17.67 11.84 7.54
C PHE A 223 18.07 13.23 8.03
N THR A 224 17.12 14.07 8.46
CA THR A 224 17.42 15.40 9.04
C THR A 224 18.17 15.29 10.36
N THR A 225 17.80 14.32 11.20
CA THR A 225 18.44 14.08 12.50
C THR A 225 19.86 13.52 12.35
N SER A 226 20.13 12.66 11.35
CA SER A 226 21.47 12.13 11.11
C SER A 226 22.50 13.21 10.72
N PHE A 227 22.07 14.29 10.09
CA PHE A 227 22.91 15.46 9.81
C PHE A 227 23.20 16.30 11.07
N HIS A 228 22.26 16.36 12.02
CA HIS A 228 22.45 17.07 13.29
C HIS A 228 23.27 16.26 14.31
N ALA A 229 23.10 14.93 14.33
CA ALA A 229 23.79 14.02 15.26
C ALA A 229 25.29 13.83 14.97
N MET A 230 25.81 14.33 13.84
CA MET A 230 27.27 14.40 13.60
C MET A 230 27.96 15.48 14.46
N THR A 231 27.20 16.29 15.20
CA THR A 231 27.73 17.30 16.13
C THR A 231 27.20 17.04 17.53
N VAL A 232 28.11 16.60 18.41
CA VAL A 232 27.91 16.39 19.87
C VAL A 232 27.11 15.11 20.17
N THR A 233 27.59 14.11 20.93
CA THR A 233 28.01 14.16 22.34
C THR A 233 28.79 12.89 22.77
N SER A 234 29.63 13.01 23.79
CA SER A 234 30.21 11.93 24.61
C SER A 234 29.26 11.46 25.75
N PRO A 235 29.36 10.21 26.27
CA PRO A 235 28.37 9.66 27.21
C PRO A 235 28.84 9.55 28.68
N SER A 236 27.90 9.77 29.61
CA SER A 236 27.86 9.22 30.99
C SER A 236 26.47 9.52 31.57
N LYS A 237 25.82 8.79 32.48
CA LYS A 237 26.00 7.49 33.16
C LYS A 237 24.61 7.09 33.71
N THR A 238 24.51 5.83 34.10
CA THR A 238 23.43 5.01 34.67
C THR A 238 22.66 5.59 35.87
N GLU A 239 21.35 5.34 35.98
CA GLU A 239 20.64 5.17 37.28
C GLU A 239 19.28 4.42 37.16
N SER A 240 18.85 3.86 38.28
CA SER A 240 18.01 2.65 38.49
C SER A 240 16.47 2.78 38.37
N MET A 241 15.80 1.66 38.03
CA MET A 241 14.34 1.52 37.87
C MET A 241 13.56 1.30 39.19
N PRO A 242 12.36 1.90 39.35
CA PRO A 242 11.29 1.35 40.15
C PRO A 242 10.30 0.53 39.29
N THR A 243 9.82 -0.59 39.83
CA THR A 243 8.81 -1.46 39.22
C THR A 243 7.43 -0.80 39.22
N SER A 244 7.01 -0.27 38.08
CA SER A 244 5.62 0.14 37.80
C SER A 244 4.89 -0.93 36.99
N VAL A 245 3.70 -1.33 37.42
CA VAL A 245 2.80 -2.13 36.58
C VAL A 245 2.12 -1.18 35.59
N ASN A 246 2.63 -1.15 34.36
CA ASN A 246 2.05 -0.36 33.27
C ASN A 246 0.91 -1.17 32.64
N SER A 247 -0.34 -0.70 32.76
CA SER A 247 -1.39 -1.11 31.83
C SER A 247 -1.22 -0.28 30.56
N GLN A 248 -0.74 -0.93 29.50
CA GLN A 248 -0.53 -0.30 28.20
C GLN A 248 -1.77 -0.56 27.34
N SER A 249 -2.54 0.48 27.06
CA SER A 249 -3.61 0.43 26.07
C SER A 249 -3.07 1.03 24.78
N SER A 250 -3.25 0.36 23.66
CA SER A 250 -2.89 0.90 22.35
C SER A 250 -4.09 0.87 21.41
N TYR A 251 -4.24 1.93 20.62
CA TYR A 251 -5.20 1.95 19.52
C TYR A 251 -4.50 2.35 18.22
N ILE A 252 -5.06 1.89 17.10
CA ILE A 252 -4.54 2.19 15.77
C ILE A 252 -5.24 3.45 15.26
N GLN A 253 -4.46 4.47 14.90
CA GLN A 253 -4.92 5.64 14.18
C GLN A 253 -4.40 5.60 12.75
N ILE A 254 -5.25 5.98 11.78
CA ILE A 254 -4.83 6.20 10.40
C ILE A 254 -4.53 7.69 10.25
N LEU A 255 -3.27 8.03 9.99
CA LEU A 255 -2.88 9.40 9.60
C LEU A 255 -2.72 9.51 8.10
N THR A 256 -2.94 10.70 7.55
CA THR A 256 -2.68 11.01 6.14
C THR A 256 -1.53 12.01 6.09
N ASP A 257 -0.45 11.68 5.39
CA ASP A 257 0.69 12.59 5.23
C ASP A 257 0.37 13.75 4.26
N LYS A 258 1.33 14.67 4.09
CA LYS A 258 1.22 15.81 3.15
C LYS A 258 1.12 15.40 1.68
N TRP A 259 1.26 14.11 1.37
CA TRP A 259 1.21 13.53 0.03
C TRP A 259 -0.04 12.67 -0.20
N GLY A 260 -0.87 12.46 0.83
CA GLY A 260 -2.11 11.68 0.77
C GLY A 260 -1.96 10.21 1.12
N ASN A 261 -0.77 9.78 1.54
CA ASN A 261 -0.55 8.41 1.97
C ASN A 261 -1.10 8.20 3.37
N ARG A 262 -1.84 7.10 3.52
CA ARG A 262 -2.53 6.77 4.76
C ARG A 262 -1.77 5.70 5.52
N TYR A 263 -1.22 6.03 6.68
CA TYR A 263 -0.38 5.15 7.49
C TYR A 263 -1.06 4.75 8.79
N GLU A 264 -0.91 3.47 9.16
CA GLU A 264 -1.27 3.01 10.50
C GLU A 264 -0.18 3.36 11.52
N ILE A 265 -0.58 4.12 12.54
CA ILE A 265 0.26 4.43 13.68
C ILE A 265 -0.36 3.82 14.93
N THR A 266 0.48 3.14 15.71
CA THR A 266 0.07 2.58 17.00
C THR A 266 0.32 3.63 18.08
N ILE A 267 -0.75 4.15 18.67
CA ILE A 267 -0.64 5.11 19.77
C ILE A 267 -0.70 4.34 21.08
N HIS A 268 0.38 4.38 21.85
CA HIS A 268 0.44 3.80 23.19
C HIS A 268 0.01 4.84 24.23
N ILE A 269 -1.09 4.57 24.93
CA ILE A 269 -1.51 5.33 26.11
C ILE A 269 -0.90 4.66 27.33
N LEU A 270 0.02 5.38 27.99
CA LEU A 270 0.60 4.96 29.26
C LEU A 270 -0.26 5.51 30.40
N TYR A 271 -1.00 4.63 31.08
CA TYR A 271 -1.65 4.98 32.33
C TYR A 271 -0.67 4.80 33.48
N ARG A 272 -0.38 5.88 34.21
CA ARG A 272 0.43 5.83 35.44
C ARG A 272 -0.50 5.74 36.65
N LEU A 273 -0.79 4.54 37.11
CA LEU A 273 -1.49 4.34 38.39
C LEU A 273 -0.49 4.55 39.53
N SER A 274 -0.66 5.63 40.29
CA SER A 274 0.10 5.86 41.51
C SER A 274 -0.65 5.22 42.68
N CYS A 275 -0.21 4.03 43.11
CA CYS A 275 -0.69 3.44 44.36
C CYS A 275 -0.01 4.14 45.53
N TYR A 276 -0.76 4.96 46.27
CA TYR A 276 -0.29 5.47 47.57
C TYR A 276 -0.50 4.38 48.62
N CYS A 277 0.58 3.82 49.15
CA CYS A 277 0.52 3.06 50.40
C CYS A 277 0.16 4.03 51.53
N VAL A 278 -1.04 3.89 52.08
CA VAL A 278 -1.41 4.54 53.35
C VAL A 278 -0.79 3.69 54.46
N THR A 279 0.33 4.14 55.01
CA THR A 279 0.85 3.60 56.27
C THR A 279 0.03 4.18 57.42
N GLY A 280 -0.70 3.31 58.12
CA GLY A 280 -1.37 3.62 59.38
C GLY A 280 -0.42 3.57 60.57
#